data_AF-A0A382V0D5-F1
#
_entry.id   AF-A0A382V0D5-F1
#
_cell.length_a   1.000
_cell.length_b   1.000
_cell.length_c   1.000
_cell.angle_alpha   90.00
_cell.angle_beta   90.00
_cell.angle_gamma   90.00
#
_symmetry.space_group_name_H-M   'P 1'
#
loop_
_entity.id
_entity.type
_entity.pdbx_description
1 polymer ?
#
loop_
_entity_poly.entity_id
_entity_poly.type
_entity_poly.pdbx_seq_one_letter_code
_entity_poly.pdbx_strand_id
1 'polypeptide(L)'
;MISNKFLNLISFVFFLAFLSSSAAIAESGRADVYKVTMDRMQLCTDATCTSPLLVCSGEKTVDIASVTAGADIGSWCSLSGIPIGTTYSHYRIRVSRSFTISGTVTGDGSDMTDAATCMTQTGAGNAATTTKWGFGKATGTAGEQVQVIHDGDGSQAITRQDTNTGAGNTHSNSPVGPTGATSWCVGTDSDAAANAQCTAANTTGSTTWATLASADHLQIIYPFSSSWTVGPVSPKMSILFNTSLAVGAFHDAGGKCNMYAESPTVTVTVTN
;
A
#
# COMPACT_ATOMS: atom_id res chain seq x y z
N MET A 1 33.62 5.06 38.10
CA MET A 1 32.91 6.36 38.16
C MET A 1 32.61 6.77 36.72
N ILE A 2 31.38 6.59 36.22
CA ILE A 2 30.33 7.64 36.10
C ILE A 2 30.86 8.83 35.26
N SER A 3 30.28 9.32 34.16
CA SER A 3 28.99 9.11 33.47
C SER A 3 28.96 9.98 32.20
N ASN A 4 28.36 9.44 31.13
CA ASN A 4 27.44 10.04 30.15
C ASN A 4 27.62 11.45 29.52
N LYS A 5 27.22 11.46 28.23
CA LYS A 5 26.54 12.50 27.42
C LYS A 5 27.44 13.36 26.56
N PHE A 6 27.38 13.15 25.24
CA PHE A 6 27.03 14.16 24.22
C PHE A 6 26.90 13.44 22.87
N LEU A 7 25.75 12.80 22.65
CA LEU A 7 25.32 12.31 21.34
C LEU A 7 24.15 13.20 20.92
N ASN A 8 24.38 14.08 19.96
CA ASN A 8 23.34 14.68 19.13
C ASN A 8 23.97 15.36 17.91
N LEU A 9 23.31 15.12 16.77
CA LEU A 9 23.17 16.01 15.60
C LEU A 9 23.98 15.70 14.33
N ILE A 10 23.29 15.00 13.40
CA ILE A 10 23.18 15.24 11.94
C ILE A 10 24.44 15.10 11.06
N SER A 11 24.45 14.10 10.18
CA SER A 11 24.50 14.37 8.73
C SER A 11 24.04 13.15 7.92
N PHE A 12 23.06 13.43 7.08
CA PHE A 12 22.34 12.58 6.15
C PHE A 12 23.02 12.70 4.78
N VAL A 13 23.62 11.64 4.21
CA VAL A 13 23.96 11.58 2.78
C VAL A 13 23.88 10.15 2.25
N PHE A 14 23.04 9.98 1.23
CA PHE A 14 22.75 8.83 0.37
C PHE A 14 23.83 8.61 -0.71
N PHE A 15 24.00 7.38 -1.24
CA PHE A 15 24.19 7.00 -2.67
C PHE A 15 24.41 5.46 -2.75
N LEU A 16 23.41 4.64 -3.14
CA LEU A 16 22.95 4.27 -4.50
C LEU A 16 23.81 3.21 -5.23
N ALA A 17 23.23 2.02 -5.39
CA ALA A 17 23.38 1.20 -6.58
C ALA A 17 22.08 0.40 -6.80
N PHE A 18 21.26 0.80 -7.77
CA PHE A 18 20.26 -0.09 -8.37
C PHE A 18 20.54 -0.15 -9.87
N LEU A 19 20.71 -1.37 -10.38
CA LEU A 19 20.85 -1.65 -11.80
C LEU A 19 19.47 -1.58 -12.45
N SER A 20 19.31 -0.59 -13.32
CA SER A 20 18.14 -0.34 -14.15
C SER A 20 18.06 -1.31 -15.34
N SER A 21 16.87 -1.79 -15.65
CA SER A 21 16.49 -2.08 -17.04
C SER A 21 15.07 -1.58 -17.33
N SER A 22 15.06 -0.47 -18.08
CA SER A 22 14.10 -0.02 -19.10
C SER A 22 12.59 -0.14 -18.85
N ALA A 23 12.04 0.87 -18.15
CA ALA A 23 11.06 1.82 -18.69
C ALA A 23 10.53 2.67 -17.52
N ALA A 24 11.21 3.79 -17.25
CA ALA A 24 10.94 4.72 -16.15
C ALA A 24 10.99 4.07 -14.74
N ILE A 25 11.98 4.45 -13.93
CA ILE A 25 11.79 4.37 -12.47
C ILE A 25 10.73 5.45 -12.16
N ALA A 26 10.09 5.46 -11.00
CA ALA A 26 9.00 6.41 -10.77
C ALA A 26 9.27 7.19 -9.49
N GLU A 27 8.95 8.47 -9.53
CA GLU A 27 9.26 9.40 -8.45
C GLU A 27 8.19 9.32 -7.38
N SER A 28 8.59 9.33 -6.11
CA SER A 28 7.66 9.23 -4.99
C SER A 28 7.68 10.47 -4.10
N GLY A 29 6.51 10.81 -3.57
CA GLY A 29 6.31 11.96 -2.69
C GLY A 29 5.33 11.65 -1.57
N ARG A 30 5.19 12.64 -0.66
CA ARG A 30 4.32 12.51 0.50
C ARG A 30 2.85 12.60 0.07
N ALA A 31 2.03 11.69 0.61
CA ALA A 31 0.57 11.84 0.56
C ALA A 31 0.13 12.75 1.71
N ASP A 32 -0.53 13.85 1.38
CA ASP A 32 -1.17 14.75 2.34
C ASP A 32 -2.56 14.23 2.75
N VAL A 33 -3.20 13.44 1.88
CA VAL A 33 -4.41 12.64 2.14
C VAL A 33 -4.20 11.28 1.49
N TYR A 34 -4.51 10.20 2.20
CA TYR A 34 -4.55 8.86 1.64
C TYR A 34 -5.68 8.07 2.29
N LYS A 35 -6.87 8.11 1.70
CA LYS A 35 -8.02 7.36 2.18
C LYS A 35 -8.00 5.94 1.66
N VAL A 36 -7.98 4.99 2.59
CA VAL A 36 -8.04 3.56 2.36
C VAL A 36 -9.34 3.01 2.93
N THR A 37 -10.08 2.26 2.11
CA THR A 37 -11.30 1.57 2.53
C THR A 37 -10.98 0.11 2.82
N MET A 38 -11.12 -0.29 4.07
CA MET A 38 -10.97 -1.67 4.56
C MET A 38 -12.36 -2.27 4.79
N ASP A 39 -12.48 -3.59 4.72
CA ASP A 39 -13.77 -4.25 5.02
C ASP A 39 -13.65 -5.55 5.84
N ARG A 40 -12.42 -6.03 6.06
CA ARG A 40 -12.14 -7.25 6.81
C ARG A 40 -10.71 -7.27 7.34
N MET A 41 -10.55 -7.60 8.63
CA MET A 41 -9.24 -7.90 9.24
C MET A 41 -9.27 -9.26 9.93
N GLN A 42 -8.17 -10.00 9.80
CA GLN A 42 -8.00 -11.31 10.39
C GLN A 42 -6.62 -11.43 11.06
N LEU A 43 -6.53 -12.18 12.16
CA LEU A 43 -5.26 -12.53 12.79
C LEU A 43 -4.77 -13.88 12.28
N CYS A 44 -3.44 -14.01 12.21
CA CYS A 44 -2.77 -15.15 11.63
C CYS A 44 -1.65 -15.62 12.59
N THR A 45 -1.53 -16.93 12.76
CA THR A 45 -0.48 -17.55 13.58
C THR A 45 0.82 -17.76 12.79
N ASP A 46 0.75 -17.68 11.46
CA ASP A 46 1.85 -17.87 10.51
C ASP A 46 1.81 -16.79 9.40
N ALA A 47 2.90 -16.71 8.63
CA ALA A 47 3.04 -15.75 7.53
C ALA A 47 2.15 -16.05 6.32
N THR A 48 1.66 -17.29 6.21
CA THR A 48 0.75 -17.76 5.16
C THR A 48 -0.71 -17.44 5.47
N CYS A 49 -1.04 -17.12 6.72
CA CYS A 49 -2.39 -16.95 7.23
C CYS A 49 -3.33 -18.11 6.87
N THR A 50 -2.86 -19.33 7.10
CA THR A 50 -3.55 -20.57 6.68
C THR A 50 -4.86 -20.81 7.44
N SER A 51 -4.87 -20.48 8.73
CA SER A 51 -6.03 -20.62 9.62
C SER A 51 -6.33 -19.28 10.30
N PRO A 52 -6.98 -18.35 9.58
CA PRO A 52 -7.19 -16.99 10.06
C PRO A 52 -8.30 -16.93 11.12
N LEU A 53 -8.09 -16.15 12.18
CA LEU A 53 -9.17 -15.72 13.05
C LEU A 53 -9.77 -14.41 12.51
N LEU A 54 -11.07 -14.39 12.23
CA LEU A 54 -11.77 -13.14 11.90
C LEU A 54 -11.86 -12.26 13.16
N VAL A 55 -11.39 -11.00 13.06
CA VAL A 55 -11.50 -10.01 14.14
C VAL A 55 -12.67 -9.07 13.90
N CYS A 56 -12.78 -8.57 12.68
CA CYS A 56 -13.75 -7.55 12.32
C CYS A 56 -14.09 -7.68 10.83
N SER A 57 -15.31 -7.27 10.52
CA SER A 57 -15.85 -7.15 9.17
C SER A 57 -16.77 -5.94 9.10
N GLY A 58 -16.91 -5.36 7.91
CA GLY A 58 -17.72 -4.18 7.67
C GLY A 58 -16.85 -3.03 7.17
N GLU A 59 -17.39 -2.25 6.25
CA GLU A 59 -16.63 -1.22 5.56
C GLU A 59 -16.19 -0.09 6.51
N LYS A 60 -14.92 0.28 6.42
CA LYS A 60 -14.30 1.37 7.16
C LYS A 60 -13.31 2.09 6.26
N THR A 61 -13.58 3.37 6.00
CA THR A 61 -12.62 4.25 5.33
C THR A 61 -11.84 5.04 6.37
N VAL A 62 -10.51 5.06 6.24
CA VAL A 62 -9.58 5.80 7.10
C VAL A 62 -8.59 6.55 6.23
N ASP A 63 -8.34 7.81 6.57
CA ASP A 63 -7.22 8.57 6.00
C ASP A 63 -5.93 8.18 6.73
N ILE A 64 -5.08 7.37 6.09
CA ILE A 64 -3.84 6.87 6.68
C ILE A 64 -2.72 7.92 6.72
N ALA A 65 -2.90 9.08 6.07
CA ALA A 65 -2.01 10.23 6.24
C ALA A 65 -2.31 11.02 7.53
N SER A 66 -3.47 10.79 8.16
CA SER A 66 -3.84 11.42 9.43
C SER A 66 -3.14 10.77 10.63
N VAL A 67 -2.82 11.59 11.63
CA VAL A 67 -2.31 11.13 12.94
C VAL A 67 -3.32 10.28 13.72
N THR A 68 -4.61 10.33 13.38
CA THR A 68 -5.67 9.56 14.04
C THR A 68 -5.89 8.18 13.43
N ALA A 69 -5.29 7.88 12.27
CA ALA A 69 -5.58 6.68 11.49
C ALA A 69 -5.50 5.38 12.30
N GLY A 70 -4.42 5.23 13.10
CA GLY A 70 -4.22 4.05 13.93
C GLY A 70 -5.30 3.87 15.00
N ALA A 71 -5.78 4.97 15.59
CA ALA A 71 -6.85 4.93 16.60
C ALA A 71 -8.21 4.60 15.97
N ASP A 72 -8.48 5.11 14.76
CA ASP A 72 -9.70 4.83 14.01
C ASP A 72 -9.81 3.36 13.62
N ILE A 73 -8.69 2.74 13.22
CA ILE A 73 -8.62 1.30 12.90
C ILE A 73 -8.70 0.46 14.17
N GLY A 74 -7.98 0.83 15.24
CA GLY A 74 -8.03 0.12 16.51
C GLY A 74 -9.45 0.09 17.12
N SER A 75 -10.23 1.15 16.89
CA SER A 75 -11.64 1.22 17.30
C SER A 75 -12.56 0.38 16.40
N TRP A 76 -12.26 0.26 15.12
CA TRP A 76 -13.01 -0.57 14.17
C TRP A 76 -12.79 -2.07 14.42
N CYS A 77 -11.57 -2.48 14.78
CA CYS A 77 -11.20 -3.87 14.99
C CYS A 77 -10.75 -4.14 16.42
N SER A 78 -11.73 -4.26 17.32
CA SER A 78 -11.47 -4.65 18.71
C SER A 78 -10.84 -6.04 18.79
N LEU A 79 -9.76 -6.17 19.56
CA LEU A 79 -9.13 -7.45 19.88
C LEU A 79 -9.76 -8.15 21.09
N SER A 80 -10.92 -7.69 21.56
CA SER A 80 -11.67 -8.34 22.63
C SER A 80 -12.25 -9.69 22.20
N GLY A 81 -12.18 -10.70 23.07
CA GLY A 81 -12.85 -11.99 22.83
C GLY A 81 -12.10 -12.95 21.90
N ILE A 82 -10.85 -12.64 21.57
CA ILE A 82 -9.97 -13.57 20.84
C ILE A 82 -9.50 -14.72 21.76
N PRO A 83 -9.18 -15.91 21.23
CA PRO A 83 -8.86 -17.09 22.04
C PRO A 83 -7.57 -16.94 22.87
N ILE A 84 -7.71 -17.03 24.20
CA ILE A 84 -6.60 -16.99 25.15
C ILE A 84 -5.59 -18.12 24.86
N GLY A 85 -4.30 -17.82 25.00
CA GLY A 85 -3.21 -18.77 24.79
C GLY A 85 -2.78 -18.96 23.34
N THR A 86 -3.49 -18.37 22.38
CA THR A 86 -3.07 -18.38 20.96
C THR A 86 -1.99 -17.32 20.73
N THR A 87 -0.96 -17.66 19.97
CA THR A 87 0.11 -16.72 19.59
C THR A 87 -0.07 -16.27 18.14
N TYR A 88 -0.26 -14.97 17.94
CA TYR A 88 -0.39 -14.36 16.63
C TYR A 88 0.91 -13.68 16.22
N SER A 89 1.25 -13.80 14.94
CA SER A 89 2.49 -13.26 14.36
C SER A 89 2.22 -12.33 13.18
N HIS A 90 1.07 -12.47 12.51
CA HIS A 90 0.68 -11.68 11.36
C HIS A 90 -0.79 -11.29 11.43
N TYR A 91 -1.19 -10.35 10.57
CA TYR A 91 -2.58 -10.06 10.29
C TYR A 91 -2.79 -9.93 8.79
N ARG A 92 -3.99 -10.29 8.34
CA ARG A 92 -4.45 -10.10 6.97
C ARG A 92 -5.53 -9.05 6.93
N ILE A 93 -5.37 -8.08 6.04
CA ILE A 93 -6.34 -7.02 5.78
C ILE A 93 -6.85 -7.14 4.34
N ARG A 94 -8.16 -6.96 4.15
CA ARG A 94 -8.77 -6.76 2.84
C ARG A 94 -9.16 -5.28 2.71
N VAL A 95 -8.70 -4.67 1.62
CA VAL A 95 -8.95 -3.25 1.33
C VAL A 95 -9.38 -3.09 -0.12
N SER A 96 -10.11 -2.03 -0.42
CA SER A 96 -10.40 -1.66 -1.80
C SER A 96 -9.10 -1.39 -2.55
N ARG A 97 -9.05 -1.76 -3.84
CA ARG A 97 -7.96 -1.38 -4.74
C ARG A 97 -8.04 0.09 -5.21
N SER A 98 -9.12 0.76 -4.86
CA SER A 98 -9.36 2.17 -5.14
C SER A 98 -9.06 2.99 -3.90
N PHE A 99 -8.26 4.05 -4.06
CA PHE A 99 -7.83 4.94 -3.00
C PHE A 99 -8.13 6.37 -3.37
N THR A 100 -8.43 7.22 -2.38
CA THR A 100 -8.48 8.67 -2.61
C THR A 100 -7.22 9.30 -2.04
N ILE A 101 -6.39 9.87 -2.91
CA ILE A 101 -5.06 10.35 -2.58
C ILE A 101 -4.94 11.82 -2.96
N SER A 102 -4.29 12.62 -2.12
CA SER A 102 -3.73 13.91 -2.54
C SER A 102 -2.26 14.00 -2.18
N GLY A 103 -1.45 14.54 -3.08
CA GLY A 103 -0.04 14.79 -2.79
C GLY A 103 0.68 15.44 -3.96
N THR A 104 1.94 15.74 -3.70
CA THR A 104 2.86 16.39 -4.64
C THR A 104 4.13 15.55 -4.74
N VAL A 105 4.55 15.26 -5.97
CA VAL A 105 5.79 14.61 -6.30
C VAL A 105 6.64 15.61 -7.06
N THR A 106 7.91 15.76 -6.68
CA THR A 106 8.88 16.58 -7.40
C THR A 106 9.96 15.63 -7.88
N GLY A 107 10.13 15.52 -9.19
CA GLY A 107 11.15 14.66 -9.75
C GLY A 107 12.55 15.23 -9.59
N ASP A 108 13.54 14.38 -9.75
CA ASP A 108 14.97 14.74 -9.70
C ASP A 108 15.61 14.82 -11.10
N GLY A 109 14.85 14.45 -12.14
CA GLY A 109 15.30 14.44 -13.53
C GLY A 109 15.44 13.04 -14.14
N SER A 110 15.30 11.95 -13.37
CA SER A 110 15.40 10.58 -13.89
C SER A 110 14.19 10.19 -14.75
N ASP A 111 12.99 10.47 -14.25
CA ASP A 111 11.72 9.97 -14.83
C ASP A 111 10.64 11.04 -14.98
N MET A 112 10.94 12.23 -14.44
CA MET A 112 10.21 13.47 -14.71
C MET A 112 11.22 14.49 -15.23
N THR A 113 10.97 15.02 -16.42
CA THR A 113 11.85 16.00 -17.08
C THR A 113 12.09 17.22 -16.19
N ASP A 114 13.34 17.67 -16.06
CA ASP A 114 13.73 18.98 -15.50
C ASP A 114 13.21 19.30 -14.08
N ALA A 115 13.36 18.36 -13.13
CA ALA A 115 12.87 18.53 -11.77
C ALA A 115 11.39 18.96 -11.68
N ALA A 116 10.59 18.45 -12.62
CA ALA A 116 9.19 18.83 -12.71
C ALA A 116 8.42 18.43 -11.45
N THR A 117 7.38 19.20 -11.16
CA THR A 117 6.42 18.90 -10.11
C THR A 117 5.19 18.27 -10.74
N CYS A 118 4.70 17.18 -10.17
CA CYS A 118 3.39 16.61 -10.48
C CYS A 118 2.54 16.55 -9.22
N MET A 119 1.30 17.00 -9.35
CA MET A 119 0.33 17.04 -8.26
C MET A 119 -0.92 16.28 -8.66
N THR A 120 -1.53 15.64 -7.68
CA THR A 120 -2.85 15.04 -7.85
C THR A 120 -3.89 16.11 -8.19
N GLN A 121 -4.90 15.72 -8.96
CA GLN A 121 -5.94 16.64 -9.45
C GLN A 121 -7.36 16.10 -9.20
N THR A 122 -8.23 16.99 -8.73
CA THR A 122 -9.66 16.69 -8.53
C THR A 122 -10.41 16.50 -9.84
N GLY A 123 -11.49 15.71 -9.78
CA GLY A 123 -12.47 15.55 -10.85
C GLY A 123 -12.43 14.19 -11.54
N ALA A 124 -13.60 13.68 -11.91
CA ALA A 124 -13.75 12.33 -12.46
C ALA A 124 -12.97 12.11 -13.77
N GLY A 125 -12.79 13.16 -14.58
CA GLY A 125 -11.97 13.09 -15.79
C GLY A 125 -10.49 12.79 -15.51
N ASN A 126 -10.01 13.15 -14.31
CA ASN A 126 -8.61 12.97 -13.90
C ASN A 126 -8.41 11.73 -13.04
N ALA A 127 -9.46 11.21 -12.40
CA ALA A 127 -9.41 9.99 -11.58
C ALA A 127 -8.87 8.80 -12.37
N ALA A 128 -8.01 7.99 -11.76
CA ALA A 128 -7.56 6.73 -12.34
C ALA A 128 -8.73 5.73 -12.46
N THR A 129 -8.59 4.80 -13.38
CA THR A 129 -9.46 3.63 -13.54
C THR A 129 -8.58 2.39 -13.74
N THR A 130 -9.20 1.21 -13.91
CA THR A 130 -8.47 -0.01 -14.26
C THR A 130 -7.74 0.05 -15.60
N THR A 131 -8.04 1.04 -16.45
CA THR A 131 -7.46 1.21 -17.79
C THR A 131 -6.92 2.62 -18.03
N LYS A 132 -6.76 3.42 -16.98
CA LYS A 132 -6.29 4.81 -17.06
C LYS A 132 -5.51 5.19 -15.81
N TRP A 133 -4.38 5.88 -15.99
CA TRP A 133 -3.65 6.50 -14.88
C TRP A 133 -4.42 7.68 -14.28
N GLY A 134 -4.02 8.10 -13.08
CA GLY A 134 -4.48 9.38 -12.54
C GLY A 134 -3.82 10.51 -13.32
N PHE A 135 -4.60 11.44 -13.88
CA PHE A 135 -4.03 12.58 -14.59
C PHE A 135 -3.69 13.69 -13.60
N GLY A 136 -2.41 14.01 -13.50
CA GLY A 136 -1.90 15.06 -12.63
C GLY A 136 -1.82 16.40 -13.33
N LYS A 137 -1.28 17.38 -12.60
CA LYS A 137 -0.97 18.72 -13.10
C LYS A 137 0.37 19.20 -12.56
N ALA A 138 0.99 20.13 -13.28
CA ALA A 138 2.29 20.66 -12.92
C ALA A 138 2.26 21.87 -11.97
N THR A 139 1.11 22.55 -11.85
CA THR A 139 1.00 23.81 -11.08
C THR A 139 -0.28 23.87 -10.23
N GLY A 140 -0.28 24.76 -9.24
CA GLY A 140 -1.40 24.98 -8.31
C GLY A 140 -1.30 24.11 -7.06
N THR A 141 -2.45 23.72 -6.51
CA THR A 141 -2.55 22.92 -5.28
C THR A 141 -2.99 21.51 -5.58
N ALA A 142 -2.35 20.51 -4.95
CA ALA A 142 -2.80 19.13 -5.00
C ALA A 142 -4.25 19.01 -4.50
N GLY A 143 -5.03 18.16 -5.17
CA GLY A 143 -6.41 17.88 -4.79
C GLY A 143 -6.66 16.38 -4.69
N GLU A 144 -7.70 16.00 -3.95
CA GLU A 144 -8.10 14.59 -3.81
C GLU A 144 -8.42 13.98 -5.18
N GLN A 145 -7.75 12.87 -5.48
CA GLN A 145 -7.86 12.14 -6.73
C GLN A 145 -7.99 10.65 -6.44
N VAL A 146 -8.89 9.99 -7.17
CA VAL A 146 -8.98 8.53 -7.10
C VAL A 146 -7.80 7.91 -7.83
N GLN A 147 -7.12 6.98 -7.17
CA GLN A 147 -6.07 6.12 -7.72
C GLN A 147 -6.53 4.67 -7.63
N VAL A 148 -6.20 3.86 -8.63
CA VAL A 148 -6.61 2.45 -8.73
C VAL A 148 -5.39 1.60 -9.03
N ILE A 149 -5.21 0.50 -8.29
CA ILE A 149 -4.22 -0.52 -8.65
C ILE A 149 -4.75 -1.28 -9.88
N HIS A 150 -3.99 -1.25 -10.97
CA HIS A 150 -4.30 -1.99 -12.21
C HIS A 150 -4.15 -3.50 -12.01
N ASP A 151 -4.95 -4.32 -12.70
CA ASP A 151 -4.72 -5.77 -12.70
C ASP A 151 -3.45 -6.10 -13.48
N GLY A 152 -2.62 -6.99 -12.92
CA GLY A 152 -1.28 -7.27 -13.42
C GLY A 152 -1.18 -8.52 -14.28
N ASP A 153 -1.93 -8.61 -15.37
CA ASP A 153 -1.69 -9.66 -16.38
C ASP A 153 -0.58 -9.29 -17.39
N GLY A 154 -0.01 -8.07 -17.27
CA GLY A 154 1.02 -7.55 -18.16
C GLY A 154 0.52 -7.22 -19.58
N SER A 155 -0.77 -7.42 -19.84
CA SER A 155 -1.43 -7.24 -21.12
C SER A 155 -2.41 -6.05 -21.10
N GLN A 156 -2.81 -5.59 -19.92
CA GLN A 156 -3.70 -4.43 -19.78
C GLN A 156 -3.09 -3.16 -20.38
N ALA A 157 -3.78 -2.59 -21.36
CA ALA A 157 -3.47 -1.29 -21.92
C ALA A 157 -3.99 -0.18 -20.99
N ILE A 158 -3.07 0.57 -20.38
CA ILE A 158 -3.38 1.68 -19.48
C ILE A 158 -3.17 3.00 -20.23
N THR A 159 -4.22 3.81 -20.30
CA THR A 159 -4.22 5.12 -20.94
C THR A 159 -3.50 6.15 -20.08
N ARG A 160 -2.55 6.86 -20.68
CA ARG A 160 -1.80 7.97 -20.09
C ARG A 160 -2.43 9.32 -20.42
N GLN A 161 -1.95 10.37 -19.75
CA GLN A 161 -2.48 11.73 -19.92
C GLN A 161 -2.23 12.28 -21.34
N ASP A 162 -1.15 11.89 -22.01
CA ASP A 162 -0.89 12.17 -23.43
C ASP A 162 -1.76 11.37 -24.42
N THR A 163 -2.74 10.60 -23.94
CA THR A 163 -3.65 9.70 -24.69
C THR A 163 -3.01 8.44 -25.26
N ASN A 164 -1.70 8.25 -25.12
CA ASN A 164 -1.06 6.99 -25.50
C ASN A 164 -1.36 5.91 -24.46
N THR A 165 -1.22 4.65 -24.86
CA THR A 165 -1.34 3.52 -23.95
C THR A 165 0.03 2.94 -23.59
N GLY A 166 0.15 2.40 -22.39
CA GLY A 166 1.28 1.57 -21.98
C GLY A 166 0.80 0.26 -21.39
N ALA A 167 1.68 -0.73 -21.38
CA ALA A 167 1.43 -1.93 -20.58
C ALA A 167 1.36 -1.54 -19.10
N GLY A 168 0.27 -1.92 -18.43
CA GLY A 168 0.21 -1.92 -16.97
C GLY A 168 1.19 -2.96 -16.45
N ASN A 169 2.26 -2.53 -15.80
CA ASN A 169 3.22 -3.49 -15.25
C ASN A 169 2.58 -4.25 -14.07
N THR A 170 2.97 -5.51 -13.94
CA THR A 170 2.30 -6.56 -13.17
C THR A 170 2.36 -6.30 -11.67
N HIS A 171 1.34 -5.62 -11.14
CA HIS A 171 1.12 -5.51 -9.68
C HIS A 171 0.63 -6.84 -9.10
N SER A 172 0.13 -7.75 -9.94
CA SER A 172 -0.04 -9.15 -9.56
C SER A 172 1.35 -9.79 -9.56
N ASN A 173 1.88 -10.15 -8.38
CA ASN A 173 3.09 -10.96 -8.24
C ASN A 173 4.46 -10.29 -8.48
N SER A 174 4.59 -8.97 -8.31
CA SER A 174 5.93 -8.37 -8.19
C SER A 174 6.62 -8.90 -6.91
N PRO A 175 7.90 -9.32 -6.94
CA PRO A 175 8.66 -9.63 -5.72
C PRO A 175 8.77 -8.40 -4.79
N VAL A 176 8.46 -7.21 -5.31
CA VAL A 176 8.34 -5.95 -4.57
C VAL A 176 6.86 -5.75 -4.26
N GLY A 177 6.34 -6.46 -3.26
CA GLY A 177 5.01 -6.20 -2.71
C GLY A 177 4.97 -4.88 -1.92
N PRO A 178 3.82 -4.52 -1.32
CA PRO A 178 3.71 -3.36 -0.45
C PRO A 178 4.82 -3.38 0.62
N THR A 179 5.39 -2.21 0.90
CA THR A 179 6.52 -2.10 1.82
C THR A 179 6.17 -2.67 3.19
N GLY A 180 6.93 -3.69 3.62
CA GLY A 180 6.73 -4.36 4.91
C GLY A 180 5.70 -5.49 4.90
N ALA A 181 5.02 -5.75 3.78
CA ALA A 181 4.14 -6.91 3.63
C ALA A 181 4.95 -8.19 3.45
N THR A 182 4.46 -9.30 3.99
CA THR A 182 4.99 -10.65 3.70
C THR A 182 4.37 -11.26 2.46
N SER A 183 3.13 -10.85 2.12
CA SER A 183 2.40 -11.32 0.95
C SER A 183 1.26 -10.35 0.62
N TRP A 184 0.86 -10.30 -0.64
CA TRP A 184 -0.31 -9.55 -1.10
C TRP A 184 -0.87 -10.19 -2.37
N CYS A 185 -2.16 -9.95 -2.64
CA CYS A 185 -2.81 -10.45 -3.85
C CYS A 185 -3.86 -9.45 -4.40
N VAL A 186 -3.86 -9.30 -5.73
CA VAL A 186 -4.73 -8.45 -6.55
C VAL A 186 -4.97 -9.16 -7.89
N GLY A 187 -6.21 -9.21 -8.39
CA GLY A 187 -6.54 -9.74 -9.73
C GLY A 187 -7.59 -10.85 -9.79
N THR A 188 -8.18 -11.04 -10.96
CA THR A 188 -9.18 -12.08 -11.27
C THR A 188 -8.70 -12.87 -12.48
N ASP A 189 -8.44 -14.17 -12.35
CA ASP A 189 -8.35 -15.08 -13.49
C ASP A 189 -9.59 -16.00 -13.56
N SER A 190 -9.72 -16.72 -14.67
CA SER A 190 -10.87 -17.58 -15.01
C SER A 190 -11.00 -18.83 -14.13
N ASP A 191 -10.03 -19.11 -13.26
CA ASP A 191 -9.93 -20.34 -12.48
C ASP A 191 -10.38 -20.14 -11.00
N ALA A 192 -11.08 -19.02 -10.76
CA ALA A 192 -11.52 -18.54 -9.45
C ALA A 192 -12.77 -19.29 -8.91
N ALA A 193 -12.71 -19.77 -7.66
CA ALA A 193 -13.89 -20.22 -6.87
C ALA A 193 -14.70 -19.01 -6.31
N ALA A 194 -15.38 -19.06 -5.16
CA ALA A 194 -15.90 -17.84 -4.47
C ALA A 194 -15.24 -17.64 -3.09
N ASN A 195 -14.72 -16.43 -2.78
CA ASN A 195 -14.07 -16.03 -1.51
C ASN A 195 -12.67 -16.58 -1.13
N ALA A 196 -11.74 -16.83 -2.05
CA ALA A 196 -10.39 -17.25 -1.64
C ALA A 196 -9.60 -16.12 -0.98
N GLN A 197 -8.64 -16.55 -0.20
CA GLN A 197 -7.85 -15.73 0.68
C GLN A 197 -6.41 -15.74 0.17
N CYS A 198 -5.65 -14.65 0.31
CA CYS A 198 -4.20 -14.75 0.10
C CYS A 198 -3.66 -15.74 1.13
N THR A 199 -3.01 -16.81 0.68
CA THR A 199 -2.60 -17.93 1.54
C THR A 199 -1.13 -18.35 1.44
N ALA A 200 -0.29 -17.79 0.56
CA ALA A 200 1.11 -18.21 0.53
C ALA A 200 2.12 -17.09 0.85
N ALA A 201 3.02 -17.44 1.76
CA ALA A 201 4.33 -16.86 1.90
C ALA A 201 5.28 -17.83 1.16
N ASN A 202 5.94 -17.38 0.11
CA ASN A 202 7.16 -18.00 -0.38
C ASN A 202 8.23 -16.90 -0.45
N THR A 203 9.38 -17.17 0.17
CA THR A 203 10.59 -16.34 0.19
C THR A 203 11.31 -16.24 -1.15
N THR A 204 10.74 -16.77 -2.24
CA THR A 204 11.40 -16.88 -3.55
C THR A 204 10.38 -16.71 -4.69
N GLY A 205 9.84 -15.49 -4.83
CA GLY A 205 8.82 -15.17 -5.84
C GLY A 205 7.47 -15.79 -5.46
N SER A 206 6.39 -15.01 -5.57
CA SER A 206 5.11 -15.46 -5.07
C SER A 206 4.57 -16.59 -5.96
N THR A 207 4.53 -17.79 -5.40
CA THR A 207 3.67 -18.88 -5.88
C THR A 207 2.46 -18.92 -4.95
N THR A 208 1.59 -17.92 -5.08
CA THR A 208 0.30 -17.91 -4.41
C THR A 208 -0.71 -17.48 -5.45
N TRP A 209 -1.24 -18.48 -6.15
CA TRP A 209 -2.56 -18.37 -6.75
C TRP A 209 -3.52 -18.13 -5.58
N ALA A 210 -3.76 -16.86 -5.24
CA ALA A 210 -5.04 -16.52 -4.64
C ALA A 210 -6.04 -16.77 -5.76
N THR A 211 -6.55 -17.99 -5.82
CA THR A 211 -7.67 -18.41 -6.65
C THR A 211 -8.89 -17.63 -6.17
N LEU A 212 -8.93 -16.31 -6.41
CA LEU A 212 -9.87 -15.22 -6.02
C LEU A 212 -9.19 -14.05 -5.29
N ALA A 213 -8.43 -13.25 -6.01
CA ALA A 213 -8.48 -11.84 -5.70
C ALA A 213 -9.78 -11.23 -6.29
N SER A 214 -10.24 -10.15 -5.67
CA SER A 214 -11.47 -9.46 -6.09
C SER A 214 -11.11 -8.42 -7.14
N ALA A 215 -11.98 -8.24 -8.14
CA ALA A 215 -11.91 -7.12 -9.09
C ALA A 215 -11.94 -5.74 -8.41
N ASP A 216 -12.29 -5.68 -7.12
CA ASP A 216 -12.47 -4.44 -6.38
C ASP A 216 -11.62 -4.37 -5.11
N HIS A 217 -11.02 -5.47 -4.67
CA HIS A 217 -10.26 -5.55 -3.41
C HIS A 217 -8.91 -6.24 -3.58
N LEU A 218 -7.96 -5.73 -2.81
CA LEU A 218 -6.68 -6.37 -2.55
C LEU A 218 -6.67 -6.95 -1.13
N GLN A 219 -5.88 -7.99 -0.94
CA GLN A 219 -5.60 -8.55 0.37
C GLN A 219 -4.09 -8.46 0.63
N ILE A 220 -3.71 -8.08 1.84
CA ILE A 220 -2.29 -7.95 2.25
C ILE A 220 -2.10 -8.66 3.59
N ILE A 221 -1.02 -9.42 3.71
CA ILE A 221 -0.55 -9.99 4.96
C ILE A 221 0.65 -9.17 5.44
N TYR A 222 0.56 -8.69 6.67
CA TYR A 222 1.62 -7.95 7.34
C TYR A 222 2.06 -8.70 8.59
N PRO A 223 3.36 -8.69 8.92
CA PRO A 223 3.84 -9.15 10.21
C PRO A 223 3.49 -8.11 11.29
N PHE A 224 3.28 -8.58 12.51
CA PHE A 224 3.41 -7.71 13.68
C PHE A 224 4.90 -7.41 13.93
N SER A 225 5.19 -6.28 14.59
CA SER A 225 6.55 -5.93 15.01
C SER A 225 7.16 -7.00 15.94
N SER A 226 6.31 -7.70 16.68
CA SER A 226 6.64 -8.89 17.45
C SER A 226 5.42 -9.82 17.53
N SER A 227 5.64 -11.13 17.54
CA SER A 227 4.56 -12.06 17.89
C SER A 227 4.13 -11.85 19.34
N TRP A 228 2.88 -12.18 19.63
CA TRP A 228 2.28 -11.97 20.95
C TRP A 228 1.28 -13.06 21.26
N THR A 229 1.21 -13.44 22.53
CA THR A 229 0.27 -14.44 23.03
C THR A 229 -0.89 -13.74 23.73
N VAL A 230 -2.12 -14.16 23.39
CA VAL A 230 -3.34 -13.62 24.02
C VAL A 230 -3.34 -13.97 25.51
N GLY A 231 -3.29 -12.95 26.36
CA GLY A 231 -3.42 -13.06 27.80
C GLY A 231 -4.86 -12.84 28.30
N PRO A 232 -5.06 -12.77 29.64
CA PRO A 232 -6.36 -12.49 30.24
C PRO A 232 -6.79 -11.02 30.09
N VAL A 233 -5.84 -10.11 29.83
CA VAL A 233 -6.10 -8.71 29.54
C VAL A 233 -6.25 -8.52 28.03
N SER A 234 -7.28 -7.79 27.60
CA SER A 234 -7.49 -7.51 26.17
C SER A 234 -6.31 -6.72 25.63
N PRO A 235 -5.65 -7.19 24.55
CA PRO A 235 -4.52 -6.50 23.97
C PRO A 235 -4.96 -5.20 23.30
N LYS A 236 -4.02 -4.25 23.24
CA LYS A 236 -4.17 -3.00 22.50
C LYS A 236 -3.30 -3.04 21.24
N MET A 237 -3.93 -2.82 20.09
CA MET A 237 -3.25 -2.68 18.81
C MET A 237 -2.94 -1.20 18.54
N SER A 238 -1.71 -0.93 18.10
CA SER A 238 -1.30 0.38 17.57
C SER A 238 -0.74 0.20 16.17
N ILE A 239 -1.27 0.98 15.23
CA ILE A 239 -0.89 0.96 13.81
C ILE A 239 -0.33 2.33 13.47
N LEU A 240 0.85 2.35 12.87
CA LEU A 240 1.49 3.55 12.34
C LEU A 240 1.65 3.42 10.83
N PHE A 241 1.36 4.51 10.14
CA PHE A 241 1.53 4.64 8.70
C PHE A 241 2.59 5.70 8.41
N ASN A 242 3.49 5.39 7.49
CA ASN A 242 4.39 6.37 6.89
C ASN A 242 3.99 6.56 5.42
N THR A 243 3.45 7.73 5.12
CA THR A 243 3.00 8.12 3.78
C THR A 243 3.97 9.04 3.03
N SER A 244 5.22 9.16 3.51
CA SER A 244 6.23 10.08 2.93
C SER A 244 6.61 9.79 1.48
N LEU A 245 6.40 8.55 1.02
CA LEU A 245 6.64 8.08 -0.35
C LEU A 245 5.40 7.39 -0.94
N ALA A 246 4.20 7.76 -0.48
CA ALA A 246 2.96 7.03 -0.80
C ALA A 246 2.19 7.61 -2.00
N VAL A 247 2.73 8.63 -2.67
CA VAL A 247 2.22 9.11 -3.97
C VAL A 247 3.32 8.97 -5.00
N GLY A 248 3.01 8.31 -6.11
CA GLY A 248 3.93 8.17 -7.24
C GLY A 248 3.55 9.09 -8.40
N ALA A 249 4.55 9.55 -9.16
CA ALA A 249 4.34 10.24 -10.42
C ALA A 249 5.44 9.93 -11.45
N PHE A 250 5.07 10.01 -12.73
CA PHE A 250 6.00 9.99 -13.85
C PHE A 250 5.53 10.90 -14.99
N HIS A 251 6.46 11.35 -15.84
CA HIS A 251 6.13 12.02 -17.08
C HIS A 251 5.95 11.01 -18.22
N ASP A 252 4.86 11.15 -18.98
CA ASP A 252 4.78 10.47 -20.27
C ASP A 252 5.65 11.16 -21.33
N ALA A 253 5.69 10.59 -22.54
CA ALA A 253 6.48 11.14 -23.64
C ALA A 253 6.04 12.55 -24.05
N GLY A 254 4.80 12.95 -23.73
CA GLY A 254 4.27 14.29 -23.91
C GLY A 254 4.60 15.26 -22.77
N GLY A 255 5.37 14.83 -21.76
CA GLY A 255 5.70 15.62 -20.58
C GLY A 255 4.50 15.88 -19.67
N LYS A 256 3.49 15.00 -19.70
CA LYS A 256 2.28 15.12 -18.87
C LYS A 256 2.37 14.22 -17.63
N CYS A 257 1.72 14.65 -16.55
CA CYS A 257 1.78 14.04 -15.24
C CYS A 257 0.86 12.83 -15.14
N ASN A 258 1.44 11.65 -14.93
CA ASN A 258 0.68 10.45 -14.61
C ASN A 258 0.94 10.10 -13.14
N MET A 259 -0.13 10.13 -12.34
CA MET A 259 -0.15 9.90 -10.91
C MET A 259 -0.59 8.47 -10.61
N TYR A 260 -0.06 7.90 -9.53
CA TYR A 260 -0.46 6.59 -9.05
C TYR A 260 -0.24 6.44 -7.54
N ALA A 261 -0.84 5.39 -6.96
CA ALA A 261 -0.71 5.09 -5.55
C ALA A 261 0.57 4.29 -5.29
N GLU A 262 1.38 4.75 -4.35
CA GLU A 262 2.55 4.01 -3.85
C GLU A 262 2.24 3.37 -2.49
N SER A 263 2.97 2.31 -2.15
CA SER A 263 2.72 1.62 -0.88
C SER A 263 3.19 2.45 0.33
N PRO A 264 2.33 2.72 1.32
CA PRO A 264 2.78 3.27 2.59
C PRO A 264 3.59 2.20 3.35
N THR A 265 4.52 2.63 4.20
CA THR A 265 5.10 1.69 5.18
C THR A 265 4.14 1.56 6.35
N VAL A 266 3.81 0.32 6.72
CA VAL A 266 2.91 0.02 7.84
C VAL A 266 3.69 -0.64 8.97
N THR A 267 3.51 -0.17 10.20
CA THR A 267 4.08 -0.79 11.39
C THR A 267 2.97 -1.05 12.39
N VAL A 268 2.83 -2.30 12.83
CA VAL A 268 1.81 -2.69 13.80
C VAL A 268 2.44 -3.27 15.03
N THR A 269 2.05 -2.75 16.18
CA THR A 269 2.48 -3.21 17.51
C THR A 269 1.27 -3.63 18.31
N VAL A 270 1.45 -4.64 19.16
CA VAL A 270 0.42 -5.12 20.07
C VAL A 270 1.02 -5.17 21.46
N THR A 271 0.33 -4.56 22.43
CA THR A 271 0.73 -4.55 23.85
C THR A 271 -0.38 -5.19 24.69
N ASN A 272 0.01 -6.07 25.61
CA ASN A 272 -0.88 -6.68 26.60
C ASN A 272 -1.02 -5.82 27.85
#